data_AF-A0A392VXW1-F1
#
_entry.id   AF-A0A392VXW1-F1
#
_cell.length_a   1.000
_cell.length_b   1.000
_cell.length_c   1.000
_cell.angle_alpha   90.00
_cell.angle_beta   90.00
_cell.angle_gamma   90.00
#
_symmetry.space_group_name_H-M   'P 1'
#
loop_
_entity.id
_entity.type
_entity.pdbx_description
1 polymer ?
#
loop_
_entity_poly.entity_id
_entity_poly.type
_entity_poly.pdbx_seq_one_letter_code
_entity_poly.pdbx_strand_id
1 'polypeptide(L)' 'IPEEEYDEKIEEVYPSAGEDLIDFLQRCKLNNSEAILCPRCSPMFDKKATES' A
#
# COMPACT_ATOMS: atom_id res chain seq x y z
N ILE A 1 -3.11 6.16 17.22
CA ILE A 1 -1.90 6.10 16.40
C ILE A 1 -1.38 7.53 16.37
N PRO A 2 -0.18 7.82 16.92
CA PRO A 2 0.50 9.10 16.73
C PRO A 2 0.60 9.42 15.24
N GLU A 3 0.62 10.71 14.88
CA GLU A 3 0.57 11.15 13.48
C GLU A 3 1.68 10.51 12.61
N GLU A 4 2.90 10.45 13.15
CA GLU A 4 4.05 9.81 12.48
C GLU A 4 3.80 8.31 12.17
N GLU A 5 3.26 7.55 13.13
CA GLU A 5 2.94 6.12 12.93
C GLU A 5 1.80 5.93 11.91
N TYR A 6 0.92 6.91 11.76
CA TYR A 6 -0.14 6.87 10.75
C TYR A 6 0.43 7.09 9.34
N ASP A 7 1.31 8.07 9.19
CA ASP A 7 1.94 8.39 7.91
C ASP A 7 2.82 7.23 7.41
N GLU A 8 3.61 6.63 8.31
CA GLU A 8 4.40 5.43 8.01
C GLU A 8 3.52 4.27 7.50
N LYS A 9 2.38 4.01 8.17
CA LYS A 9 1.43 2.98 7.73
C LYS A 9 0.82 3.29 6.37
N ILE A 10 0.54 4.56 6.07
CA ILE A 10 -0.02 4.95 4.77
C ILE A 10 0.97 4.71 3.64
N GLU A 11 2.25 5.03 3.84
CA GLU A 11 3.30 4.80 2.83
C GLU A 11 3.57 3.30 2.57
N GLU A 12 3.39 2.45 3.59
CA GLU A 12 3.47 1.01 3.38
C GLU A 12 2.27 0.46 2.60
N VAL A 13 1.06 0.91 2.94
CA VAL A 13 -0.21 0.39 2.39
C VAL A 13 -0.46 0.86 0.97
N TYR A 14 -0.17 2.13 0.66
CA TYR A 14 -0.45 2.75 -0.62
C TYR A 14 0.82 3.01 -1.42
N PRO A 15 0.72 3.21 -2.74
CA PRO A 15 1.84 3.74 -3.50
C PRO A 15 2.25 5.11 -2.96
N SER A 16 3.54 5.31 -2.71
CA SER A 16 4.06 6.62 -2.28
C SER A 16 3.90 7.66 -3.39
N ALA A 17 3.88 8.95 -3.01
CA ALA A 17 3.79 10.02 -3.99
C ALA A 17 5.00 9.98 -4.96
N GLY A 18 4.74 9.68 -6.24
CA GLY A 18 5.77 9.55 -7.28
C GLY A 18 6.34 8.14 -7.45
N GLU A 19 5.88 7.14 -6.68
CA GLU A 19 6.16 5.73 -6.94
C GLU A 19 5.44 5.29 -8.22
N ASP A 20 6.15 4.62 -9.13
CA ASP A 20 5.51 4.01 -10.30
C ASP A 20 4.64 2.84 -9.87
N LEU A 21 3.50 2.66 -10.54
CA LEU A 21 2.58 1.58 -10.22
C LEU A 21 3.22 0.19 -10.34
N ILE A 22 4.13 0.00 -11.29
CA ILE A 22 4.86 -1.26 -11.47
C ILE A 22 5.80 -1.51 -10.30
N ASP A 23 6.47 -0.47 -9.80
CA ASP A 23 7.37 -0.57 -8.64
C ASP A 23 6.58 -0.96 -7.39
N PHE A 24 5.42 -0.33 -7.17
CA PHE A 24 4.49 -0.71 -6.09
C PHE A 24 4.08 -2.18 -6.18
N LEU A 25 3.65 -2.63 -7.36
CA LEU A 25 3.24 -4.03 -7.59
C LEU A 25 4.40 -5.01 -7.39
N GLN A 26 5.62 -4.62 -7.78
CA GLN A 26 6.82 -5.41 -7.53
C GLN A 26 7.11 -5.52 -6.02
N ARG A 27 6.98 -4.42 -5.28
CA ARG A 27 7.10 -4.40 -3.81
C ARG A 27 6.10 -5.34 -3.15
N CYS A 28 4.83 -5.27 -3.51
CA CYS A 28 3.81 -6.21 -3.01
C CYS A 28 4.20 -7.67 -3.31
N LYS A 29 4.62 -7.95 -4.55
CA LYS A 29 5.06 -9.29 -4.96
C LYS A 29 6.26 -9.79 -4.14
N LEU A 30 7.25 -8.94 -3.88
CA LEU A 30 8.42 -9.29 -3.06
C LEU A 30 8.04 -9.57 -1.61
N ASN A 31 7.04 -8.85 -1.07
CA ASN A 31 6.51 -9.05 0.29
C ASN A 31 5.49 -10.19 0.40
N ASN A 32 5.25 -10.89 -0.72
CA ASN A 32 4.24 -11.94 -0.86
C ASN A 32 2.87 -11.45 -0.37
N SER A 33 2.49 -10.24 -0.78
CA SER A 33 1.22 -9.59 -0.49
C SER A 33 0.39 -9.39 -1.76
N GLU A 34 -0.93 -9.35 -1.57
CA GLU A 34 -1.88 -9.06 -2.64
C GLU A 34 -2.11 -7.55 -2.72
N ALA A 35 -1.84 -6.95 -3.88
CA ALA A 35 -2.34 -5.62 -4.20
C ALA A 35 -3.82 -5.72 -4.59
N ILE A 36 -4.70 -4.99 -3.90
CA ILE A 36 -6.14 -4.99 -4.11
C ILE A 36 -6.59 -3.63 -4.64
N LEU A 37 -7.47 -3.64 -5.64
CA LEU A 37 -8.23 -2.47 -6.03
C LEU A 37 -9.53 -2.42 -5.22
N CYS A 38 -9.73 -1.35 -4.43
CA CYS A 38 -10.98 -1.19 -3.69
C CYS A 38 -12.16 -1.00 -4.68
N PRO A 39 -13.20 -1.85 -4.66
CA PRO A 39 -14.30 -1.75 -5.62
C PRO A 39 -15.19 -0.51 -5.42
N ARG A 40 -15.07 0.18 -4.28
CA ARG A 40 -15.91 1.35 -3.94
C ARG A 40 -15.30 2.69 -4.35
N CYS A 41 -14.00 2.87 -4.10
CA CYS A 41 -13.31 4.14 -4.37
C CYS A 41 -12.17 4.02 -5.39
N SER A 42 -11.86 2.81 -5.85
CA SER A 42 -10.79 2.50 -6.80
C SER A 42 -9.33 2.82 -6.40
N PRO A 43 -8.92 3.06 -5.14
CA PRO A 43 -7.50 3.04 -4.81
C PRO A 43 -6.95 1.62 -4.86
N MET A 44 -5.70 1.50 -5.29
CA MET A 44 -4.92 0.27 -5.17
C MET A 44 -4.13 0.33 -3.86
N PHE A 45 -4.11 -0.77 -3.11
CA PHE A 45 -3.42 -0.87 -1.83
C PHE A 45 -2.92 -2.28 -1.56
N ASP A 46 -1.89 -2.40 -0.73
CA ASP A 46 -1.34 -3.66 -0.26
C ASP A 46 -2.22 -4.21 0.87
N LYS A 47 -2.87 -5.36 0.64
CA LYS A 47 -3.75 -6.00 1.61
C LYS A 47 -3.03 -6.37 2.90
N LYS A 48 -1.82 -6.92 2.79
CA LYS A 48 -1.08 -7.42 3.94
C LYS A 48 -0.61 -6.27 4.83
N ALA A 49 -0.23 -5.15 4.23
CA ALA A 49 0.11 -3.93 4.97
C ALA A 49 -1.07 -3.36 5.77
N THR A 50 -2.33 -3.65 5.38
CA THR A 50 -3.51 -3.24 6.17
C THR A 50 -3.76 -4.08 7.42
N GLU A 51 -3.06 -5.22 7.59
CA GLU A 51 -3.19 -6.13 8.73
C GLU A 51 -2.21 -5.78 9.88
N SER A 52 -1.32 -4.79 9.68
CA SER A 52 -0.27 -4.33 10.60
C SER A 52 -0.71 -3.21 11.56
#